data_AF-A0A550CJD4-F1
#
_entry.id   AF-A0A550CJD4-F1
#
_cell.length_a   1.000
_cell.length_b   1.000
_cell.length_c   1.000
_cell.angle_alpha   90.00
_cell.angle_beta   90.00
_cell.angle_gamma   90.00
#
_symmetry.space_group_name_H-M   'P 1'
#
loop_
_entity.id
_entity.type
_entity.pdbx_description
1 polymer ?
#
loop_
_entity_poly.entity_id
_entity_poly.type
_entity_poly.pdbx_seq_one_letter_code
_entity_poly.pdbx_strand_id
1 'polypeptide(L)'
;MEGEWLELDYSAPIWMLMHVCYLWRDVALSNGVLWANIDASLGGTWTPAQSLQKARLQMLELYLERSRVALLDLRIGLAYHDAYPRILPTLWAHRQRWWKI
;
A
#
# COMPACT_ATOMS: atom_id res chain seq x y z
N MET A 1 -24.07 -2.43 -11.01
CA MET A 1 -23.42 -2.91 -9.79
C MET A 1 -22.04 -2.31 -9.78
N GLU A 2 -21.93 -1.18 -9.11
CA GLU A 2 -20.71 -0.40 -8.97
C GLU A 2 -19.95 -0.98 -7.76
N GLY A 3 -18.77 -1.51 -8.00
CA GLY A 3 -17.83 -1.91 -6.96
C GLY A 3 -16.74 -0.84 -6.89
N GLU A 4 -16.41 -0.38 -5.70
CA GLU A 4 -15.34 0.59 -5.44
C GLU A 4 -14.04 -0.13 -5.02
N TRP A 5 -12.88 0.46 -5.33
CA TRP A 5 -11.59 -0.26 -5.33
C TRP A 5 -10.44 0.52 -4.70
N LEU A 6 -9.42 -0.25 -4.27
CA LEU A 6 -8.25 0.14 -3.49
C LEU A 6 -7.48 1.30 -4.15
N GLU A 7 -7.61 2.53 -3.68
CA GLU A 7 -6.69 3.60 -4.02
C GLU A 7 -5.48 3.52 -3.09
N LEU A 8 -4.30 3.29 -3.66
CA LEU A 8 -3.07 3.61 -2.97
C LEU A 8 -2.77 5.06 -3.30
N ASP A 9 -2.82 5.92 -2.31
CA ASP A 9 -2.58 7.34 -2.51
C ASP A 9 -1.11 7.58 -2.92
N TYR A 10 -0.90 7.94 -4.18
CA TYR A 10 0.42 8.30 -4.71
C TYR A 10 0.89 9.67 -4.19
N SER A 11 0.09 10.38 -3.38
CA SER A 11 0.50 11.58 -2.65
C SER A 11 1.44 11.30 -1.47
N ALA A 12 1.68 10.02 -1.17
CA ALA A 12 2.61 9.60 -0.13
C ALA A 12 3.96 10.34 -0.29
N PRO A 13 4.44 11.05 0.76
CA PRO A 13 5.63 11.91 0.69
C PRO A 13 6.87 11.22 0.09
N ILE A 14 6.93 9.90 0.20
CA ILE A 14 8.02 9.09 -0.31
C ILE A 14 8.26 9.24 -1.82
N TRP A 15 7.21 9.30 -2.63
CA TRP A 15 7.34 9.43 -4.08
C TRP A 15 7.94 10.78 -4.45
N MET A 16 7.54 11.83 -3.74
CA MET A 16 8.12 13.17 -3.92
C MET A 16 9.60 13.19 -3.54
N LEU A 17 9.97 12.59 -2.40
CA LEU A 17 11.36 12.50 -1.94
C LEU A 17 12.26 11.76 -2.95
N MET A 18 11.76 10.71 -3.60
CA MET A 18 12.52 9.95 -4.61
C MET A 18 12.88 10.76 -5.87
N HIS A 19 12.20 11.89 -6.12
CA HIS A 19 12.39 12.72 -7.30
C HIS A 19 13.19 14.01 -7.04
N VAL A 20 13.55 14.33 -5.79
CA VAL A 20 14.30 15.56 -5.47
C VAL A 20 15.74 15.51 -6.00
N CYS A 21 16.53 14.54 -5.54
CA CYS A 21 17.88 14.25 -6.04
C CYS A 21 18.29 12.82 -5.64
N TYR A 22 19.47 12.37 -6.09
CA TYR A 22 19.97 11.02 -5.78
C TYR A 22 20.09 10.76 -4.27
N LEU A 23 20.56 11.74 -3.49
CA LEU A 23 20.67 11.61 -2.03
C LEU A 23 19.30 11.36 -1.38
N TRP A 24 18.28 12.14 -1.76
CA TRP A 24 16.93 11.98 -1.21
C TRP A 24 16.27 10.67 -1.65
N ARG A 25 16.57 10.21 -2.86
CA ARG A 25 16.14 8.88 -3.32
C ARG A 25 16.73 7.77 -2.45
N ASP A 26 18.01 7.85 -2.12
CA ASP A 26 18.66 6.85 -1.27
C ASP A 26 18.10 6.87 0.16
N VAL A 27 17.83 8.06 0.71
CA VAL A 27 17.15 8.22 2.00
C VAL A 27 15.74 7.61 1.96
N ALA A 28 14.95 7.90 0.93
CA ALA A 28 13.60 7.36 0.77
C ALA A 28 13.59 5.83 0.64
N LEU A 29 14.53 5.27 -0.13
CA LEU A 29 14.63 3.82 -0.35
C LEU A 29 15.13 3.04 0.87
N SER A 30 15.93 3.67 1.73
CA SER A 30 16.53 3.04 2.91
C SER A 30 15.70 3.19 4.19
N ASN A 31 14.86 4.22 4.29
CA ASN A 31 14.04 4.49 5.46
C ASN A 31 12.69 3.76 5.39
N GLY A 32 12.60 2.60 6.04
CA GLY A 32 11.39 1.77 6.06
C GLY A 32 10.15 2.45 6.65
N VAL A 33 10.31 3.44 7.53
CA VAL A 33 9.16 4.16 8.12
C VAL A 33 8.37 4.92 7.05
N LEU A 34 9.04 5.43 6.02
CA LEU A 34 8.39 6.14 4.91
C LEU A 34 7.50 5.23 4.06
N TRP A 35 7.71 3.91 4.11
CA TRP A 35 6.92 2.90 3.41
C TRP A 35 5.85 2.26 4.32
N ALA A 36 5.78 2.66 5.59
CA ALA A 36 4.92 2.02 6.58
C ALA A 36 3.52 2.63 6.64
N ASN A 37 3.33 3.81 6.07
CA ASN A 37 2.01 4.43 5.93
C ASN A 37 1.35 3.93 4.64
N ILE A 38 0.34 3.09 4.79
CA ILE A 38 -0.39 2.44 3.71
C ILE A 38 -1.84 2.87 3.84
N ASP A 39 -2.27 3.75 2.96
CA ASP A 39 -3.68 4.04 2.76
C ASP A 39 -4.20 3.13 1.64
N ALA A 40 -4.99 2.14 2.02
CA ALA A 40 -5.75 1.25 1.13
C ALA A 40 -7.25 1.58 1.21
N SER A 41 -7.59 2.87 1.38
CA SER A 41 -8.95 3.37 1.24
C SER A 41 -9.42 3.30 -0.21
N LEU A 42 -10.73 3.18 -0.38
CA LEU A 42 -11.36 3.03 -1.69
C LEU A 42 -11.69 4.43 -2.22
N GLY A 43 -11.25 4.74 -3.44
CA GLY A 43 -11.64 5.96 -4.13
C GLY A 43 -12.09 5.68 -5.56
N GLY A 44 -13.22 6.28 -5.91
CA GLY A 44 -13.82 6.22 -7.24
C GLY A 44 -14.98 5.22 -7.37
N THR A 45 -16.02 5.64 -8.08
CA THR A 45 -17.28 4.91 -8.33
C THR A 45 -17.19 3.86 -9.45
N TRP A 46 -15.98 3.59 -9.98
CA TRP A 46 -15.78 2.78 -11.18
C TRP A 46 -14.96 1.53 -10.90
N THR A 47 -15.36 0.42 -11.54
CA THR A 47 -14.57 -0.83 -11.59
C THR A 47 -13.29 -0.62 -12.41
N PRO A 48 -12.10 -0.60 -11.80
CA PRO A 48 -10.86 -0.46 -12.51
C PRO A 48 -10.58 -1.74 -13.27
N ALA A 49 -9.95 -1.59 -14.43
CA ALA A 49 -9.46 -2.71 -15.23
C ALA A 49 -8.59 -3.65 -14.38
N GLN A 50 -8.61 -4.95 -14.68
CA GLN A 50 -7.80 -5.96 -13.97
C GLN A 50 -6.31 -5.60 -13.91
N SER A 51 -5.78 -4.92 -14.93
CA SER A 51 -4.41 -4.43 -14.97
C SER A 51 -4.10 -3.43 -13.86
N LEU A 52 -5.00 -2.48 -13.59
CA LEU A 52 -4.85 -1.49 -12.53
C LEU A 52 -4.96 -2.15 -11.15
N GLN A 53 -5.84 -3.14 -11.01
CA GLN A 53 -5.94 -3.92 -9.77
C GLN A 53 -4.64 -4.66 -9.47
N LYS A 54 -4.05 -5.31 -10.48
CA LYS A 54 -2.75 -5.99 -10.34
C LYS A 54 -1.65 -5.00 -9.96
N ALA A 55 -1.60 -3.84 -10.61
CA ALA A 55 -0.61 -2.80 -10.30
C ALA A 55 -0.73 -2.30 -8.84
N ARG A 56 -1.96 -2.13 -8.35
CA ARG A 56 -2.24 -1.72 -6.96
C ARG A 56 -1.79 -2.79 -5.95
N LEU A 57 -2.04 -4.07 -6.23
CA LEU A 57 -1.54 -5.15 -5.37
C LEU A 57 -0.01 -5.22 -5.35
N GLN A 58 0.64 -5.06 -6.50
CA GLN A 58 2.11 -5.00 -6.58
C GLN A 58 2.69 -3.82 -5.80
N MET A 59 1.99 -2.68 -5.81
CA MET A 59 2.38 -1.52 -5.01
C MET A 59 2.21 -1.78 -3.52
N LEU A 60 1.12 -2.43 -3.09
CA LEU A 60 0.96 -2.87 -1.70
C LEU A 60 2.10 -3.79 -1.26
N GLU A 61 2.46 -4.78 -2.09
CA GLU A 61 3.60 -5.67 -1.84
C GLU A 61 4.90 -4.87 -1.67
N LEU A 62 5.16 -3.91 -2.55
CA LEU A 62 6.34 -3.03 -2.45
C LEU A 62 6.39 -2.27 -1.13
N TYR A 63 5.28 -1.68 -0.68
CA TYR A 63 5.19 -1.00 0.62
C TYR A 63 5.45 -1.96 1.78
N LEU A 64 4.87 -3.16 1.74
CA LEU A 64 5.08 -4.18 2.77
C LEU A 64 6.53 -4.66 2.82
N GLU A 65 7.17 -4.90 1.67
CA GLU A 65 8.58 -5.29 1.61
C GLU A 65 9.50 -4.19 2.14
N ARG A 66 9.27 -2.96 1.71
CA ARG A 66 10.13 -1.82 2.02
C ARG A 66 9.97 -1.28 3.44
N SER A 67 8.79 -1.47 4.03
CA SER A 67 8.56 -1.10 5.44
C SER A 67 9.37 -1.95 6.43
N ARG A 68 9.90 -3.12 6.03
CA ARG A 68 10.78 -3.96 6.84
C ARG A 68 10.19 -4.27 8.23
N VAL A 69 10.81 -3.75 9.29
CA VAL A 69 10.42 -3.93 10.70
C VAL A 69 9.64 -2.73 11.27
N ALA A 70 9.37 -1.70 10.45
CA ALA A 70 8.57 -0.57 10.88
C ALA A 70 7.14 -1.01 11.21
N LEU A 71 6.57 -0.38 12.25
CA LEU A 71 5.16 -0.50 12.57
C LEU A 71 4.35 0.10 11.43
N LEU A 72 3.37 -0.66 10.93
CA LEU A 72 2.52 -0.20 9.85
C LEU A 72 1.42 0.72 10.38
N ASP A 73 1.23 1.84 9.72
CA ASP A 73 0.02 2.65 9.81
C ASP A 73 -0.84 2.30 8.59
N LEU A 74 -1.85 1.47 8.81
CA LEU A 74 -2.65 0.87 7.75
C LEU A 74 -4.10 1.36 7.85
N ARG A 75 -4.59 1.99 6.80
CA ARG A 75 -6.00 2.35 6.64
C ARG A 75 -6.60 1.47 5.56
N ILE A 76 -7.70 0.78 5.87
CA ILE A 76 -8.38 -0.09 4.91
C ILE A 76 -9.82 0.38 4.77
N GLY A 77 -10.26 0.63 3.54
CA GLY A 77 -11.66 0.87 3.25
C GLY A 77 -12.46 -0.43 3.39
N LEU A 78 -13.37 -0.49 4.38
CA LEU A 78 -14.22 -1.65 4.68
C LEU A 78 -15.61 -1.57 4.01
N ALA A 79 -15.86 -0.56 3.18
CA ALA A 79 -17.20 -0.32 2.65
C ALA A 79 -17.70 -1.38 1.64
N TYR A 80 -16.83 -2.21 1.05
CA TYR A 80 -17.21 -3.13 -0.04
C TYR A 80 -16.66 -4.55 0.11
N HIS A 81 -17.54 -5.54 -0.03
CA HIS A 81 -17.25 -6.98 0.10
C HIS A 81 -16.14 -7.52 -0.81
N ASP A 82 -15.83 -6.85 -1.93
CA ASP A 82 -14.89 -7.34 -2.95
C ASP A 82 -13.43 -6.93 -2.73
N ALA A 83 -13.17 -5.94 -1.86
CA ALA A 83 -11.81 -5.50 -1.56
C ALA A 83 -11.10 -6.43 -0.56
N TYR A 84 -11.85 -6.96 0.41
CA TYR A 84 -11.35 -7.85 1.47
C TYR A 84 -10.66 -9.13 0.97
N PRO A 85 -11.23 -9.89 0.00
CA PRO A 85 -10.64 -11.14 -0.45
C PRO A 85 -9.30 -10.93 -1.16
N ARG A 86 -8.93 -9.69 -1.49
CA ARG A 86 -7.70 -9.36 -2.22
C ARG A 86 -6.63 -8.78 -1.30
N ILE A 87 -7.02 -7.86 -0.43
CA ILE A 87 -6.10 -7.18 0.49
C ILE A 87 -5.70 -8.10 1.64
N LEU A 88 -6.68 -8.79 2.24
CA LEU A 88 -6.44 -9.59 3.44
C LEU A 88 -5.45 -10.73 3.20
N PRO A 89 -5.50 -11.50 2.10
CA PRO A 89 -4.48 -12.52 1.84
C PRO A 89 -3.07 -11.95 1.74
N THR A 90 -2.89 -10.81 1.08
CA THR A 90 -1.58 -10.14 0.99
C THR A 90 -1.11 -9.73 2.38
N LEU A 91 -1.92 -9.04 3.18
CA LEU A 91 -1.55 -8.68 4.56
C LEU A 91 -1.25 -9.92 5.42
N TRP A 92 -2.07 -10.96 5.29
CA TRP A 92 -1.91 -12.21 6.03
C TRP A 92 -0.66 -12.99 5.66
N ALA A 93 -0.20 -12.90 4.41
CA ALA A 93 1.09 -13.46 3.99
C ALA A 93 2.26 -12.83 4.78
N HIS A 94 2.14 -11.56 5.16
CA HIS A 94 3.14 -10.83 5.96
C HIS A 94 2.90 -10.89 7.48
N ARG A 95 1.90 -11.63 7.98
CA ARG A 95 1.50 -11.69 9.42
C ARG A 95 2.63 -11.99 10.41
N GLN A 96 3.67 -12.69 9.96
CA GLN A 96 4.84 -13.04 10.78
C GLN A 96 5.54 -11.80 11.36
N ARG A 97 5.39 -10.64 10.69
CA ARG A 97 5.95 -9.36 11.13
C ARG A 97 5.30 -8.83 12.40
N TRP A 98 4.04 -9.15 12.67
CA TRP A 98 3.26 -8.53 13.74
C TRP A 98 2.94 -9.50 14.88
N TRP A 99 3.17 -10.79 14.67
CA TRP A 99 2.87 -11.84 15.65
C TRP A 99 3.80 -11.83 16.89
N LYS A 100 4.93 -11.11 16.86
CA LYS A 100 5.95 -11.11 17.91
C LYS A 100 6.05 -9.80 18.72
N ILE A 101 5.07 -8.90 18.57
CA ILE A 101 4.97 -7.66 19.34
C ILE A 101 4.14 -7.92 20.59
#